data_AF-A0A563U6C2-F1
#
_entry.id   AF-A0A563U6C2-F1
#
_cell.length_a   1.000
_cell.length_b   1.000
_cell.length_c   1.000
_cell.angle_alpha   90.00
_cell.angle_beta   90.00
_cell.angle_gamma   90.00
#
_symmetry.space_group_name_H-M   'P 1'
#
loop_
_entity.id
_entity.type
_entity.pdbx_description
1 polymer ?
#
loop_
_entity_poly.entity_id
_entity_poly.type
_entity_poly.pdbx_seq_one_letter_code
_entity_poly.pdbx_strand_id
1 'polypeptide(L)'
;MASTDKALEVLQETLTSLESGLIDSTTIINSTYKEAVALANKAHKDAIALAEKTKKDSLSKFTSEKLEITKIKTAIKALTGDTSKTVKPKETKRQPKNWNDKIAAAYKELPEGSPRKDVIKKVAELFPEVDLSKDKVNLNAAIGTYNRANGIEPKK
;
A
#
# COMPACT_ATOMS: atom_id res chain seq x y z
N MET A 1 57.78 -50.07 27.48
CA MET A 1 56.92 -48.91 27.81
C MET A 1 57.04 -47.78 26.78
N ALA A 2 58.23 -47.48 26.22
CA ALA A 2 58.40 -46.36 25.28
C ALA A 2 57.70 -46.43 23.90
N SER A 3 57.17 -47.59 23.45
CA SER A 3 56.53 -47.70 22.13
C SER A 3 55.02 -47.38 22.15
N THR A 4 54.37 -47.60 23.29
CA THR A 4 52.94 -47.28 23.47
C THR A 4 52.72 -45.77 23.61
N ASP A 5 53.65 -45.05 24.24
CA ASP A 5 53.55 -43.61 24.44
C ASP A 5 53.70 -42.84 23.11
N LYS A 6 54.63 -43.28 22.25
CA LYS A 6 54.75 -42.74 20.87
C LYS A 6 53.52 -43.01 20.01
N ALA A 7 52.92 -44.19 20.15
CA ALA A 7 51.68 -44.49 19.42
C ALA A 7 50.53 -43.59 19.90
N LEU A 8 50.50 -43.24 21.19
CA LEU A 8 49.51 -42.33 21.76
C LEU A 8 49.69 -40.89 21.26
N GLU A 9 50.94 -40.40 21.20
CA GLU A 9 51.26 -39.07 20.65
C GLU A 9 50.82 -38.95 19.18
N VAL A 10 51.15 -39.95 18.34
CA VAL A 10 50.76 -39.95 16.92
C VAL A 10 49.23 -39.96 16.77
N LEU A 11 48.52 -40.70 17.60
CA LEU A 11 47.05 -40.73 17.59
C LEU A 11 46.45 -39.38 18.03
N GLN A 12 47.02 -38.72 19.03
CA GLN A 12 46.58 -37.40 19.46
C GLN A 12 46.82 -36.34 18.39
N GLU A 13 48.00 -36.32 17.76
CA GLU A 13 48.30 -35.40 16.66
C GLU A 13 47.36 -35.63 15.47
N THR A 14 47.07 -36.89 15.14
CA THR A 14 46.12 -37.25 14.07
C THR A 14 44.71 -36.77 14.40
N LEU A 15 44.26 -36.96 15.65
CA LEU A 15 42.95 -36.50 16.10
C LEU A 15 42.83 -34.98 16.01
N THR A 16 43.82 -34.24 16.53
CA THR A 16 43.83 -32.77 16.48
C THR A 16 43.84 -32.24 15.05
N SER A 17 44.60 -32.88 14.15
CA SER A 17 44.64 -32.53 12.73
C SER A 17 43.27 -32.74 12.05
N LEU A 18 42.60 -33.86 12.35
CA LEU A 18 41.25 -34.14 11.85
C LEU A 18 40.21 -33.15 12.38
N GLU A 19 40.27 -32.82 13.68
CA GLU A 19 39.37 -31.83 14.29
C GLU A 19 39.55 -30.45 13.67
N SER A 20 40.79 -30.02 13.46
CA SER A 20 41.09 -28.75 12.78
C SER A 20 40.56 -28.75 11.35
N GLY A 21 40.80 -29.83 10.59
CA GLY A 21 40.32 -29.94 9.21
C GLY A 21 38.79 -29.93 9.10
N LEU A 22 38.09 -30.48 10.10
CA LEU A 22 36.63 -30.44 10.18
C LEU A 22 36.10 -29.03 10.46
N ILE A 23 36.74 -28.30 11.38
CA ILE A 23 36.39 -26.91 11.71
C ILE A 23 36.60 -26.00 10.49
N ASP A 24 37.72 -26.16 9.79
CA ASP A 24 38.03 -25.38 8.58
C ASP A 24 37.01 -25.66 7.47
N SER A 25 36.71 -26.94 7.22
CA SER A 25 35.70 -27.34 6.23
C SER A 25 34.32 -26.78 6.56
N THR A 26 33.92 -26.83 7.83
CA THR A 26 32.65 -26.27 8.32
C THR A 26 32.61 -24.75 8.14
N THR A 27 33.73 -24.07 8.38
CA THR A 27 33.86 -22.62 8.20
C THR A 27 33.73 -22.23 6.74
N ILE A 28 34.40 -22.95 5.83
CA ILE A 28 34.32 -22.73 4.38
C ILE A 28 32.87 -22.92 3.90
N ILE A 29 32.23 -24.04 4.25
CA ILE A 29 30.83 -24.32 3.87
C ILE A 29 29.89 -23.22 4.35
N ASN A 30 30.04 -22.79 5.61
CA ASN A 30 29.19 -21.74 6.17
C ASN A 30 29.41 -20.38 5.47
N SER A 31 30.65 -20.05 5.09
CA SER A 31 30.93 -18.83 4.33
C SER A 31 30.29 -18.87 2.94
N THR A 32 30.51 -19.96 2.21
CA THR A 32 29.95 -20.16 0.86
C THR A 32 28.42 -20.13 0.89
N TYR A 33 27.79 -20.76 1.89
CA TYR A 33 26.34 -20.71 2.06
C TYR A 33 25.83 -19.28 2.31
N LYS A 34 26.48 -18.53 3.20
CA LYS A 34 26.11 -17.12 3.47
C LYS A 34 26.23 -16.24 2.22
N GLU A 35 27.29 -16.41 1.44
CA GLU A 35 27.49 -15.68 0.18
C GLU A 35 26.41 -16.02 -0.85
N ALA A 36 26.09 -17.30 -1.02
CA ALA A 36 25.02 -17.74 -1.93
C ALA A 36 23.66 -17.15 -1.54
N VAL A 37 23.32 -17.15 -0.24
CA VAL A 37 22.08 -16.55 0.28
C VAL A 37 22.06 -15.04 0.04
N ALA A 38 23.18 -14.35 0.28
CA ALA A 38 23.26 -12.91 0.04
C ALA A 38 23.06 -12.56 -1.44
N LEU A 39 23.66 -13.33 -2.35
CA LEU A 39 23.54 -13.14 -3.79
C LEU A 39 22.10 -13.38 -4.28
N ALA A 40 21.46 -14.45 -3.81
CA ALA A 40 20.07 -14.75 -4.13
C ALA A 40 19.12 -13.65 -3.62
N ASN A 41 19.31 -13.18 -2.39
CA ASN A 41 18.52 -12.09 -1.81
C ASN A 41 18.68 -10.78 -2.58
N LYS A 42 19.89 -10.47 -3.05
CA LYS A 42 20.15 -9.30 -3.89
C LYS A 42 19.39 -9.42 -5.21
N ALA A 43 19.52 -10.54 -5.91
CA ALA A 43 18.83 -10.78 -7.17
C ALA A 43 17.30 -10.66 -7.03
N HIS A 44 16.72 -11.19 -5.95
CA HIS A 44 15.30 -11.05 -5.67
C HIS A 44 14.87 -9.60 -5.43
N LYS A 45 15.63 -8.83 -4.65
CA LYS A 45 15.33 -7.41 -4.40
C LYS A 45 15.39 -6.60 -5.69
N ASP A 46 16.39 -6.83 -6.54
CA ASP A 46 16.55 -6.14 -7.81
C ASP A 46 15.40 -6.45 -8.77
N ALA A 47 14.94 -7.71 -8.82
CA ALA A 47 13.79 -8.12 -9.63
C ALA A 47 12.47 -7.45 -9.17
N ILE A 48 12.24 -7.35 -7.85
CA ILE A 48 11.07 -6.66 -7.29
C ILE A 48 11.11 -5.17 -7.67
N ALA A 49 12.25 -4.50 -7.48
CA ALA A 49 12.39 -3.08 -7.81
C ALA A 49 12.13 -2.79 -9.30
N LEU A 50 12.63 -3.65 -10.19
CA LEU A 50 12.38 -3.53 -11.63
C LEU A 50 10.89 -3.71 -11.99
N ALA A 51 10.23 -4.70 -11.39
CA ALA A 51 8.81 -4.94 -11.60
C ALA A 51 7.95 -3.77 -11.10
N GLU A 52 8.28 -3.19 -9.95
CA GLU A 52 7.58 -2.03 -9.40
C GLU A 52 7.76 -0.78 -10.27
N LYS A 53 8.98 -0.52 -10.74
CA LYS A 53 9.26 0.57 -11.67
C LYS A 53 8.45 0.41 -12.96
N THR A 54 8.48 -0.79 -13.55
CA THR A 54 7.74 -1.10 -14.78
C THR A 54 6.24 -0.90 -14.59
N LYS A 55 5.68 -1.40 -13.48
CA LYS A 55 4.28 -1.19 -13.13
C LYS A 55 3.93 0.30 -13.03
N LYS A 56 4.76 1.09 -12.33
CA LYS A 56 4.55 2.53 -12.16
C LYS A 56 4.59 3.27 -13.50
N ASP A 57 5.57 2.96 -14.35
CA ASP A 57 5.73 3.59 -15.66
C ASP A 57 4.56 3.24 -16.60
N SER A 58 4.12 1.98 -16.63
CA SER A 58 2.94 1.55 -17.39
C SER A 58 1.66 2.24 -16.90
N LEU A 59 1.46 2.35 -15.58
CA LEU A 59 0.30 3.04 -15.01
C LEU A 59 0.30 4.53 -15.34
N SER A 60 1.47 5.17 -15.32
CA SER A 60 1.65 6.57 -15.70
C SER A 60 1.25 6.79 -17.17
N LYS A 61 1.78 5.98 -18.09
CA LYS A 61 1.45 6.05 -19.54
C LYS A 61 -0.05 5.83 -19.78
N PHE A 62 -0.62 4.80 -19.17
CA PHE A 62 -2.05 4.52 -19.30
C PHE A 62 -2.92 5.68 -18.76
N THR A 63 -2.51 6.30 -17.65
CA THR A 63 -3.25 7.43 -17.06
C THR A 63 -3.17 8.68 -17.94
N SER A 64 -1.99 8.98 -18.49
CA SER A 64 -1.84 10.11 -19.44
C SER A 64 -2.62 9.89 -20.73
N GLU A 65 -2.54 8.70 -21.32
CA GLU A 65 -3.28 8.35 -22.54
C GLU A 65 -4.79 8.41 -22.33
N LYS A 66 -5.29 7.90 -21.20
CA LYS A 66 -6.72 7.99 -20.85
C LYS A 66 -7.19 9.44 -20.68
N LEU A 67 -6.34 10.30 -20.13
CA LEU A 67 -6.64 11.72 -19.94
C LEU A 67 -6.68 12.47 -21.29
N GLU A 68 -5.78 12.13 -22.22
CA GLU A 68 -5.81 12.64 -23.59
C GLU A 68 -7.06 12.18 -24.37
N ILE A 69 -7.40 10.89 -24.30
CA ILE A 69 -8.64 10.36 -24.91
C ILE A 69 -9.86 11.09 -24.35
N THR A 70 -9.88 11.38 -23.05
CA THR A 70 -10.98 12.11 -22.42
C THR A 70 -11.07 13.54 -22.94
N LYS A 71 -9.94 14.24 -23.08
CA LYS A 71 -9.88 15.59 -23.68
C LYS A 71 -10.38 15.58 -25.13
N ILE A 72 -9.92 14.61 -25.93
CA ILE A 72 -10.34 14.46 -27.33
C ILE A 72 -11.86 14.18 -27.40
N LYS A 73 -12.39 13.27 -26.58
CA LYS A 73 -13.84 13.01 -26.53
C LYS A 73 -14.65 14.26 -26.15
N THR A 74 -14.16 15.05 -25.20
CA THR A 74 -14.80 16.32 -24.81
C THR A 74 -14.74 17.34 -25.94
N ALA A 75 -13.60 17.46 -26.63
CA ALA A 75 -13.45 18.34 -27.78
C ALA A 75 -14.34 17.94 -28.95
N ILE A 76 -14.44 16.64 -29.26
CA ILE A 76 -15.36 16.10 -30.28
C ILE A 76 -16.80 16.46 -29.92
N LYS A 77 -17.23 16.23 -28.67
CA LYS A 77 -18.59 16.62 -28.22
C LYS A 77 -18.87 18.12 -28.33
N ALA A 78 -17.87 18.95 -28.09
CA ALA A 78 -18.00 20.41 -28.25
C ALA A 78 -18.12 20.81 -29.73
N LEU A 79 -17.45 20.09 -30.64
CA LEU A 79 -17.41 20.38 -32.08
C LEU A 79 -18.60 19.81 -32.85
N THR A 80 -19.09 18.62 -32.51
CA THR A 80 -20.18 17.96 -33.26
C THR A 80 -21.56 18.52 -32.93
N GLY A 81 -21.64 19.51 -32.03
CA GLY A 81 -22.92 20.08 -31.58
C GLY A 81 -23.84 19.06 -30.90
N ASP A 82 -23.34 17.85 -30.63
CA ASP A 82 -24.04 16.78 -29.94
C ASP A 82 -24.06 17.10 -28.45
N THR A 83 -24.81 18.16 -28.16
CA THR A 83 -25.53 18.38 -26.92
C THR A 83 -26.67 17.35 -26.84
N SER A 84 -26.40 16.07 -27.13
CA SER A 84 -27.22 14.95 -26.69
C SER A 84 -27.50 15.24 -25.24
N LYS A 85 -28.79 15.55 -25.01
CA LYS A 85 -29.33 16.19 -23.83
C LYS A 85 -28.40 15.88 -22.69
N THR A 86 -27.67 16.89 -22.23
CA THR A 86 -27.39 16.93 -20.80
C THR A 86 -28.73 16.57 -20.21
N VAL A 87 -28.82 15.36 -19.65
CA VAL A 87 -29.84 15.07 -18.66
C VAL A 87 -29.50 16.17 -17.67
N LYS A 88 -30.18 17.32 -17.79
CA LYS A 88 -30.23 18.31 -16.73
C LYS A 88 -30.56 17.41 -15.56
N PRO A 89 -29.64 17.23 -14.59
CA PRO A 89 -30.00 16.54 -13.38
C PRO A 89 -31.26 17.26 -12.98
N LYS A 90 -32.38 16.53 -12.95
CA LYS A 90 -33.70 17.06 -12.66
C LYS A 90 -33.47 18.09 -11.57
N GLU A 91 -33.67 19.37 -11.89
CA GLU A 91 -33.26 20.51 -11.06
C GLU A 91 -34.17 20.48 -9.84
N THR A 92 -33.89 19.50 -8.99
CA THR A 92 -34.28 19.49 -7.62
C THR A 92 -33.40 20.57 -7.06
N LYS A 93 -34.02 21.71 -6.80
CA LYS A 93 -33.52 22.75 -5.90
C LYS A 93 -33.11 22.08 -4.59
N ARG A 94 -31.94 21.46 -4.58
CA ARG A 94 -31.28 20.90 -3.41
C ARG A 94 -29.93 21.57 -3.41
N GLN A 95 -29.81 22.50 -2.49
CA GLN A 95 -28.59 23.22 -2.19
C GLN A 95 -27.37 22.29 -2.26
N PRO A 96 -26.21 22.78 -2.71
CA PRO A 96 -24.99 21.99 -2.69
C PRO A 96 -24.75 21.50 -1.25
N LYS A 97 -24.91 20.19 -1.04
CA LYS A 97 -24.62 19.56 0.25
C LYS A 97 -23.12 19.65 0.46
N ASN A 98 -22.68 20.65 1.22
CA ASN A 98 -21.28 20.81 1.58
C ASN A 98 -20.89 19.75 2.61
N TRP A 99 -20.71 18.52 2.15
CA TRP A 99 -20.45 17.36 3.01
C TRP A 99 -19.15 17.51 3.80
N ASN A 100 -18.14 18.18 3.24
CA ASN A 100 -16.86 18.41 3.90
C ASN A 100 -17.02 19.24 5.18
N ASP A 101 -17.82 20.30 5.16
CA ASP A 101 -18.08 21.13 6.35
C ASP A 101 -18.82 20.33 7.42
N LYS A 102 -19.80 19.52 7.00
CA LYS A 102 -20.57 18.68 7.91
C LYS A 102 -19.71 17.60 8.57
N ILE A 103 -18.83 16.98 7.80
CA ILE A 103 -17.88 15.97 8.29
C ILE A 103 -16.84 16.62 9.21
N ALA A 104 -16.32 17.81 8.85
CA ALA A 104 -15.40 18.56 9.70
C ALA A 104 -16.05 18.95 11.03
N ALA A 105 -17.31 19.37 11.03
CA ALA A 105 -18.07 19.63 12.26
C ALA A 105 -18.22 18.37 13.13
N ALA A 106 -18.50 17.21 12.52
CA ALA A 106 -18.55 15.95 13.24
C ALA A 106 -17.20 15.55 13.85
N TYR A 107 -16.08 15.76 13.14
CA TYR A 107 -14.74 15.51 13.66
C TYR A 107 -14.27 16.51 14.72
N LYS A 108 -14.92 17.67 14.87
CA LYS A 108 -14.68 18.56 16.02
C LYS A 108 -15.27 18.01 17.33
N GLU A 109 -16.33 17.21 17.24
CA GLU A 109 -17.01 16.64 18.41
C GLU A 109 -16.65 15.17 18.65
N LEU A 110 -15.97 14.53 17.70
CA LEU A 110 -15.52 13.14 17.79
C LEU A 110 -14.00 13.09 17.86
N PRO A 111 -13.40 12.12 18.59
CA PRO A 111 -11.97 11.86 18.51
C PRO A 111 -11.52 11.65 17.06
N GLU A 112 -10.34 12.18 16.72
CA GLU A 112 -9.75 11.99 15.39
C GLU A 112 -9.58 10.49 15.08
N GLY A 113 -9.92 10.10 13.85
CA GLY A 113 -9.94 8.70 13.44
C GLY A 113 -11.14 7.90 13.94
N SER A 114 -12.19 8.54 14.46
CA SER A 114 -13.42 7.83 14.84
C SER A 114 -14.00 6.98 13.70
N PRO A 115 -14.58 5.80 14.00
CA PRO A 115 -15.18 4.93 13.00
C PRO A 115 -16.20 5.65 12.11
N ARG A 116 -16.27 5.26 10.84
CA ARG A 116 -17.18 5.89 9.87
C ARG A 116 -18.64 5.89 10.32
N LYS A 117 -19.08 4.84 11.03
CA LYS A 117 -20.45 4.73 11.54
C LYS A 117 -20.77 5.87 12.51
N ASP A 118 -19.81 6.22 13.36
CA ASP A 118 -19.98 7.24 14.39
C ASP A 118 -19.99 8.64 13.76
N VAL A 119 -19.13 8.87 12.77
CA VAL A 119 -19.13 10.11 11.98
C VAL A 119 -20.46 10.28 11.24
N ILE A 120 -21.01 9.22 10.63
CA ILE A 120 -22.31 9.27 9.96
C ILE A 120 -23.44 9.62 10.93
N LYS A 121 -23.45 8.97 12.09
CA LYS A 121 -24.44 9.23 13.13
C LYS A 121 -24.34 10.66 13.63
N LYS A 122 -23.12 11.13 13.90
CA LYS A 122 -22.87 12.49 14.37
C LYS A 122 -23.22 13.56 13.35
N VAL A 123 -22.97 13.31 12.06
CA VAL A 123 -23.42 14.21 10.98
C VAL A 123 -24.94 14.28 10.93
N ALA A 124 -25.67 13.17 11.11
CA ALA A 124 -27.13 13.22 11.14
C ALA A 124 -27.69 13.88 12.41
N GLU A 125 -26.98 13.78 13.54
CA GLU A 125 -27.32 14.50 14.77
C GLU A 125 -27.12 16.01 14.63
N LEU A 126 -25.99 16.45 14.04
CA LEU A 126 -25.65 17.86 13.87
C LEU A 126 -26.42 18.53 12.72
N PHE A 127 -26.83 17.75 11.72
CA PHE A 127 -27.51 18.23 10.52
C PHE A 127 -28.78 17.40 10.26
N PRO A 128 -29.90 17.73 10.94
CA PRO A 128 -31.16 16.99 10.83
C PRO A 128 -31.73 16.92 9.40
N GLU A 129 -31.30 17.81 8.50
CA GLU A 129 -31.64 17.79 7.08
C GLU A 129 -30.95 16.66 6.29
N VAL A 130 -30.01 15.95 6.90
CA VAL A 130 -29.34 14.77 6.35
C VAL A 130 -30.24 13.55 6.52
N ASP A 131 -30.90 13.16 5.43
CA ASP A 131 -31.73 11.95 5.38
C ASP A 131 -30.84 10.72 5.13
N LEU A 132 -30.49 9.99 6.18
CA LEU A 132 -29.66 8.78 6.08
C LEU A 132 -30.26 7.68 5.21
N SER A 133 -31.58 7.69 4.93
CA SER A 133 -32.17 6.73 4.00
C SER A 133 -31.75 6.98 2.54
N LYS A 134 -31.43 8.24 2.20
CA LYS A 134 -31.08 8.67 0.84
C LYS A 134 -29.61 9.05 0.70
N ASP A 135 -29.02 9.60 1.75
CA ASP A 135 -27.72 10.26 1.69
C ASP A 135 -26.57 9.41 2.23
N LYS A 136 -26.84 8.26 2.84
CA LYS A 136 -25.82 7.43 3.47
C LYS A 136 -24.70 7.03 2.51
N VAL A 137 -25.00 6.72 1.24
CA VAL A 137 -23.97 6.35 0.25
C VAL A 137 -23.07 7.55 -0.06
N ASN A 138 -23.66 8.73 -0.28
CA ASN A 138 -22.94 9.96 -0.60
C ASN A 138 -22.09 10.42 0.59
N LEU A 139 -22.64 10.34 1.80
CA LEU A 139 -21.94 10.67 3.04
C LEU A 139 -20.77 9.71 3.30
N ASN A 140 -20.94 8.41 3.06
CA ASN A 140 -19.84 7.44 3.15
C ASN A 140 -18.70 7.76 2.18
N ALA A 141 -19.03 8.09 0.93
CA ALA A 141 -18.04 8.48 -0.07
C ALA A 141 -17.32 9.78 0.33
N ALA A 142 -18.07 10.75 0.85
CA ALA A 142 -17.53 12.03 1.32
C ALA A 142 -16.57 11.85 2.52
N ILE A 143 -16.92 11.02 3.50
CA ILE A 143 -16.02 10.70 4.63
C ILE A 143 -14.73 10.05 4.13
N GLY A 144 -14.82 9.11 3.18
CA GLY A 144 -13.63 8.48 2.60
C GLY A 144 -12.70 9.48 1.89
N THR A 145 -13.26 10.46 1.19
CA THR A 145 -12.49 11.51 0.52
C THR A 145 -11.90 12.51 1.51
N TYR A 146 -12.69 12.93 2.51
CA TYR A 146 -12.24 13.83 3.57
C TYR A 146 -11.07 13.24 4.36
N ASN A 147 -11.17 11.97 4.76
CA ASN A 147 -10.12 11.31 5.54
C ASN A 147 -8.81 11.20 4.75
N ARG A 148 -8.88 10.88 3.45
CA ARG A 148 -7.68 10.86 2.59
C ARG A 148 -7.06 12.24 2.41
N ALA A 149 -7.87 13.28 2.27
CA ALA A 149 -7.39 14.65 2.10
C ALA A 149 -6.72 15.21 3.37
N ASN A 150 -7.14 14.74 4.55
CA ASN A 150 -6.65 15.22 5.84
C ASN A 150 -5.72 14.21 6.57
N GLY A 151 -5.34 13.09 5.92
CA GLY A 151 -4.46 12.10 6.54
C GLY A 151 -5.06 11.33 7.72
N ILE A 152 -6.38 11.30 7.86
CA ILE A 152 -7.08 10.67 8.99
C ILE A 152 -7.20 9.16 8.75
N GLU A 153 -6.54 8.35 9.56
CA GLU A 153 -6.72 6.90 9.53
C GLU A 153 -7.92 6.47 10.39
N PRO A 154 -8.95 5.83 9.80
CA PRO A 154 -10.09 5.36 10.57
C PRO A 154 -9.68 4.20 11.47
N LYS A 155 -9.97 4.30 12.77
CA LYS A 155 -9.86 3.19 13.71
C LYS A 155 -10.88 2.11 13.32
N LYS A 156 -10.42 0.86 13.28
CA LYS A 156 -11.22 -0.32 12.91
C LYS A 156 -12.27 -0.63 13.96
#